data_AF-A0A7C4ZJN9-F1
#
_entry.id   AF-A0A7C4ZJN9-F1
#
_cell.length_a   1.000
_cell.length_b   1.000
_cell.length_c   1.000
_cell.angle_alpha   90.00
_cell.angle_beta   90.00
_cell.angle_gamma   90.00
#
_symmetry.space_group_name_H-M   'P 1'
#
loop_
_entity.id
_entity.type
_entity.pdbx_description
1 polymer ?
#
loop_
_entity_poly.entity_id
_entity_poly.type
_entity_poly.pdbx_seq_one_letter_code
_entity_poly.pdbx_strand_id
1 'polypeptide(L)'
;MEPSLKRVKVKRVREGRITHLGVDWVLFRVEALQGMFEEVNKVLGTGSSLVWYTAGKGAGRSMAKVFQAHLKERESPAAFFDMRAQ
;
A
#
# COMPACT_ATOMS: atom_id res chain seq x y z
N MET A 1 -4.54 11.61 24.52
CA MET A 1 -3.26 11.06 24.06
C MET A 1 -3.34 11.01 22.54
N GLU A 2 -2.78 12.01 21.84
CA GLU A 2 -2.79 12.00 20.37
C GLU A 2 -1.91 10.85 19.88
N PRO A 3 -2.38 10.01 18.95
CA PRO A 3 -1.52 8.99 18.36
C PRO A 3 -0.44 9.70 17.55
N SER A 4 0.79 9.71 18.06
CA SER A 4 1.93 10.21 17.30
C SER A 4 2.05 9.36 16.03
N LEU A 5 1.66 9.91 14.89
CA LEU A 5 1.82 9.25 13.59
C LEU A 5 3.33 9.06 13.37
N LYS A 6 3.83 7.84 13.63
CA LYS A 6 5.21 7.49 13.32
C LYS A 6 5.40 7.69 11.82
N ARG A 7 6.28 8.62 11.43
CA ARG A 7 6.60 8.85 10.02
C ARG A 7 7.04 7.54 9.38
N VAL A 8 6.35 7.13 8.33
CA VAL A 8 6.79 6.03 7.48
C VAL A 8 8.12 6.44 6.87
N LYS A 9 9.21 5.76 7.25
CA LYS A 9 10.53 5.98 6.65
C LYS A 9 10.48 5.43 5.22
N VAL A 10 10.19 6.29 4.26
CA VAL A 10 10.25 5.99 2.84
C VAL A 10 11.71 5.92 2.41
N LYS A 11 12.17 4.75 1.94
CA LYS A 11 13.44 4.66 1.24
C LYS A 11 13.20 5.13 -0.19
N ARG A 12 13.65 6.35 -0.52
CA ARG A 12 13.77 6.77 -1.93
C ARG A 12 14.93 5.98 -2.52
N VAL A 13 14.61 4.87 -3.18
CA VAL A 13 15.56 4.19 -4.04
C VAL A 13 15.63 5.00 -5.33
N ARG A 14 16.83 5.17 -5.91
CA ARG A 14 17.10 5.99 -7.10
C ARG A 14 15.93 5.98 -8.11
N GLU A 15 15.61 7.16 -8.66
CA GLU A 15 14.62 7.38 -9.73
C GLU A 15 13.14 7.16 -9.34
N GLY A 16 12.60 8.02 -8.47
CA GLY A 16 11.14 8.17 -8.31
C GLY A 16 10.38 6.97 -7.71
N ARG A 17 11.06 5.86 -7.40
CA ARG A 17 10.47 4.69 -6.76
C ARG A 17 10.39 4.85 -5.25
N ILE A 18 9.22 4.52 -4.70
CA ILE A 18 8.94 4.53 -3.27
C ILE A 18 8.81 3.07 -2.85
N THR A 19 9.81 2.50 -2.19
CA THR A 19 9.75 1.12 -1.73
C THR A 19 9.50 1.07 -0.22
N HIS A 20 8.45 0.35 0.20
CA HIS A 20 8.08 0.16 1.60
C HIS A 20 7.40 -1.21 1.77
N LEU A 21 7.68 -1.92 2.88
CA LEU A 21 7.21 -3.30 3.13
C LEU A 21 7.57 -4.29 2.00
N GLY A 22 8.75 -4.12 1.38
CA GLY A 22 9.23 -5.00 0.32
C GLY A 22 8.51 -4.85 -1.03
N VAL A 23 7.63 -3.86 -1.17
CA VAL A 23 6.90 -3.56 -2.41
C VAL A 23 7.06 -2.11 -2.85
N ASP A 24 6.88 -1.87 -4.14
CA ASP A 24 6.89 -0.54 -4.72
C ASP A 24 5.50 0.11 -4.59
N TRP A 25 5.52 1.38 -4.22
CA TRP A 25 4.36 2.23 -4.01
C TRP A 25 4.35 3.33 -5.06
N VAL A 26 3.15 3.63 -5.54
CA VAL A 26 2.90 4.79 -6.40
C VAL A 26 2.26 5.87 -5.55
N LEU A 27 2.88 7.04 -5.50
CA LEU A 27 2.26 8.22 -4.90
C LEU A 27 1.42 8.92 -5.97
N PHE A 28 0.16 9.20 -5.63
CA PHE A 28 -0.78 9.82 -6.53
C PHE A 28 -1.44 11.04 -5.89
N ARG A 29 -1.68 12.09 -6.69
CA ARG A 29 -2.44 13.26 -6.25
C ARG A 29 -3.92 12.90 -6.16
N VAL A 30 -4.60 13.34 -5.09
CA VAL A 30 -6.02 13.03 -4.87
C VAL A 30 -6.87 13.63 -5.99
N GLU A 31 -6.51 14.80 -6.50
CA GLU A 31 -7.19 15.49 -7.58
C GLU A 31 -7.13 14.69 -8.89
N ALA A 32 -6.00 14.04 -9.15
CA ALA A 32 -5.87 13.18 -10.31
C ALA A 32 -6.74 11.92 -10.14
N LEU A 33 -6.90 11.41 -8.91
CA LEU A 33 -7.77 10.26 -8.65
C LEU A 33 -9.23 10.65 -8.87
N GLN A 34 -9.63 11.82 -8.37
CA GLN A 34 -10.94 12.40 -8.60
C GLN A 34 -11.23 12.56 -10.09
N GLY A 35 -10.28 13.09 -10.88
CA GLY A 35 -10.43 13.18 -12.34
C GLY A 35 -10.65 11.82 -13.01
N MET A 36 -9.96 10.76 -12.56
CA MET A 36 -10.22 9.40 -13.06
C MET A 36 -11.62 8.92 -12.69
N PHE A 37 -12.10 9.19 -11.47
CA PHE A 37 -13.47 8.87 -11.06
C PHE A 37 -14.50 9.53 -11.99
N GLU A 38 -14.30 10.80 -12.33
CA GLU A 38 -15.19 11.55 -13.20
C GLU A 38 -15.20 11.00 -14.63
N GLU A 39 -14.04 10.73 -15.22
CA GLU A 39 -13.96 10.16 -16.58
C GLU A 39 -14.59 8.76 -16.65
N VAL A 40 -14.33 7.91 -15.66
CA VAL A 40 -14.95 6.58 -15.60
C VAL A 40 -16.47 6.68 -15.44
N ASN A 41 -16.96 7.63 -14.65
CA ASN A 41 -18.39 7.86 -14.48
C ASN A 41 -19.05 8.40 -15.78
N LYS A 42 -18.35 9.24 -16.56
CA LYS A 42 -18.86 9.70 -17.86
C LYS A 42 -19.07 8.54 -18.84
N VAL A 43 -18.17 7.56 -18.85
CA VAL A 43 -18.22 6.42 -19.78
C VAL A 43 -19.20 5.34 -19.32
N LEU A 44 -19.21 5.02 -18.02
CA LEU A 44 -19.92 3.85 -17.49
C LEU A 44 -21.17 4.19 -16.67
N GLY A 45 -21.40 5.47 -16.36
CA GLY A 45 -22.48 5.89 -15.46
C GLY A 45 -22.44 5.14 -14.14
N THR A 46 -23.58 4.54 -13.76
CA THR A 46 -23.72 3.73 -12.54
C THR A 46 -22.78 2.51 -12.51
N GLY A 47 -22.33 2.02 -13.67
CA GLY A 47 -21.35 0.93 -13.80
C GLY A 47 -19.97 1.27 -13.23
N SER A 48 -19.64 2.56 -13.08
CA SER A 48 -18.41 3.02 -12.43
C SER A 48 -18.27 2.49 -11.00
N SER A 49 -19.38 2.33 -10.28
CA SER A 49 -19.41 1.80 -8.91
C SER A 49 -18.76 0.42 -8.81
N LEU A 50 -18.98 -0.44 -9.81
CA LEU A 50 -18.41 -1.79 -9.85
C LEU A 50 -16.90 -1.75 -10.10
N VAL A 51 -16.42 -0.84 -10.95
CA VAL A 51 -14.99 -0.65 -11.22
C VAL A 51 -14.26 -0.25 -9.94
N TRP A 52 -14.76 0.75 -9.23
CA TRP A 52 -14.12 1.23 -8.00
C TRP A 52 -14.23 0.25 -6.85
N TYR A 53 -15.36 -0.47 -6.73
CA TYR A 53 -15.49 -1.55 -5.76
C TYR A 53 -14.48 -2.69 -6.01
N THR A 54 -14.34 -3.13 -7.26
CA THR A 54 -13.42 -4.21 -7.61
C THR A 54 -11.96 -3.79 -7.46
N ALA A 55 -11.60 -2.57 -7.86
CA ALA A 55 -10.27 -2.00 -7.64
C ALA A 55 -9.93 -1.93 -6.15
N GLY A 56 -10.82 -1.38 -5.32
CA GLY A 56 -10.62 -1.30 -3.88
C GLY A 56 -10.48 -2.67 -3.21
N LYS A 57 -11.34 -3.64 -3.59
CA LYS A 57 -11.27 -5.02 -3.10
C LYS A 57 -9.94 -5.69 -3.49
N GLY A 58 -9.46 -5.47 -4.71
CA GLY A 58 -8.16 -5.97 -5.19
C GLY A 58 -7.00 -5.37 -4.40
N ALA A 59 -7.00 -4.05 -4.22
CA ALA A 59 -5.98 -3.33 -3.45
C ALA A 59 -5.91 -3.82 -1.99
N GLY A 60 -7.07 -3.96 -1.32
CA GLY A 60 -7.15 -4.47 0.06
C GLY A 60 -6.61 -5.89 0.20
N ARG A 61 -6.95 -6.78 -0.75
CA ARG A 61 -6.40 -8.16 -0.78
C ARG A 61 -4.89 -8.18 -0.98
N SER A 62 -4.35 -7.35 -1.88
CA SER A 62 -2.91 -7.22 -2.08
C SER A 62 -2.21 -6.74 -0.81
N MET A 63 -2.78 -5.70 -0.17
CA MET A 63 -2.25 -5.14 1.07
C MET A 63 -2.20 -6.17 2.20
N ALA A 64 -3.25 -6.98 2.35
CA ALA A 64 -3.29 -8.06 3.33
C ALA A 64 -2.13 -9.07 3.11
N LYS A 65 -1.82 -9.41 1.86
CA LYS A 65 -0.67 -10.29 1.53
C LYS A 65 0.66 -9.65 1.90
N VAL A 66 0.85 -8.36 1.61
CA VAL A 66 2.07 -7.62 1.97
C VAL A 66 2.29 -7.64 3.48
N PHE A 67 1.24 -7.36 4.27
CA PHE A 67 1.33 -7.44 5.73
C PHE A 67 1.61 -8.85 6.22
N GLN A 68 0.94 -9.87 5.69
CA GLN A 68 1.19 -11.26 6.08
C GLN A 68 2.63 -11.69 5.77
N ALA A 69 3.17 -11.31 4.61
CA ALA A 69 4.56 -11.59 4.25
C ALA A 69 5.53 -10.89 5.21
N HIS A 70 5.33 -9.61 5.49
CA HIS A 70 6.19 -8.84 6.39
C HIS A 70 6.15 -9.35 7.85
N LEU A 71 4.98 -9.78 8.32
CA LEU A 71 4.84 -10.37 9.65
C LEU A 71 5.52 -11.73 9.75
N LYS A 72 5.37 -12.59 8.74
CA LYS A 72 6.03 -13.90 8.68
C LYS A 72 7.56 -13.79 8.62
N GLU A 73 8.10 -12.78 7.91
CA GLU A 73 9.55 -12.51 7.90
C GLU A 73 10.08 -12.16 9.31
N ARG A 74 9.32 -11.39 10.09
CA ARG A 74 9.67 -11.04 11.47
C ARG A 74 9.57 -12.23 12.44
N GLU A 75 8.71 -13.20 12.16
CA GLU A 75 8.59 -14.44 12.93
C GLU A 75 9.58 -15.53 12.49
N SER A 76 10.39 -15.29 11.45
CA SER A 76 11.35 -16.30 11.00
C SER A 76 12.43 -16.57 12.07
N PRO A 77 12.90 -17.83 12.23
CA PRO A 77 13.90 -18.19 13.24
C PRO A 77 15.17 -17.32 13.18
N ALA A 78 15.55 -16.84 12.00
CA ALA A 78 16.71 -15.97 11.81
C ALA A 78 16.58 -14.64 12.59
N ALA A 79 15.39 -14.03 12.61
CA ALA A 79 15.14 -12.80 13.38
C ALA A 79 15.13 -13.05 14.89
N PHE A 80 14.75 -14.26 15.33
CA PHE A 80 14.79 -14.67 16.73
C PHE A 80 16.22 -14.89 17.24
N PHE A 81 17.10 -15.47 16.41
CA PHE A 81 18.51 -15.67 16.78
C PHE A 81 19.32 -14.36 16.77
N ASP A 82 19.06 -13.44 15.82
CA ASP A 82 19.69 -12.11 15.81
C ASP A 82 19.33 -11.25 17.04
N MET A 83 18.09 -11.37 17.55
CA MET A 83 17.64 -10.61 18.71
C MET A 83 18.25 -11.10 20.05
N ARG A 84 18.82 -12.32 20.09
CA ARG A 84 19.51 -12.88 21.27
C ARG A 84 21.03 -12.76 21.23
N ALA A 85 21.60 -12.28 20.13
CA ALA A 85 23.04 -12.10 19.94
C ALA A 85 23.54 -10.67 20.26
N GLN A 86 22.64 -9.76 20.68
CA GLN A 86 22.93 -8.45 21.26
C GLN A 86 22.67 -8.49 22.77
#